data_AF-R7VX69-F1
#
_entry.id   AF-R7VX69-F1
#
_cell.length_a   1.000
_cell.length_b   1.000
_cell.length_c   1.000
_cell.angle_alpha   90.00
_cell.angle_beta   90.00
_cell.angle_gamma   90.00
#
_symmetry.space_group_name_H-M   'P 1'
#
loop_
_entity.id
_entity.type
_entity.pdbx_description
1 polymer ?
#
loop_
_entity_poly.entity_id
_entity_poly.type
_entity_poly.pdbx_seq_one_letter_code
_entity_poly.pdbx_strand_id
1 'polypeptide(L)'
;MERAARLRTALIPLDEVRAEWEKSSGPFHKQRVAEHCGVFRDLFRGATFTPWVTLRVEYSQEDEHVVPVYYGNMVTPSEASSPPAVSYEADKGSLWTLLLTNPDGHLRDTHSKYLHWLVTNIPGNDIQSGKEICHYLPPFPAMGTGYHRFIFLLFKQDRRVDFSEDVRPTPCHSLKMRTFSTFDFYRKHEDAMTPAGLAFFQCQWDSCVSWVFHQLLSEKWPVRGAGGAVTQPWGEAQGR
;
A
#
# COMPACT_ATOMS: atom_id res chain seq x y z
N MET A 1 36.49 22.59 -6.58
CA MET A 1 35.64 21.77 -7.48
C MET A 1 36.30 21.48 -8.84
N GLU A 2 36.75 22.48 -9.61
CA GLU A 2 37.34 22.27 -10.96
C GLU A 2 38.44 21.21 -10.99
N ARG A 3 39.43 21.30 -10.10
CA ARG A 3 40.53 20.32 -10.03
C ARG A 3 40.05 18.89 -9.77
N ALA A 4 39.07 18.70 -8.87
CA ALA A 4 38.53 17.39 -8.54
C ALA A 4 37.67 16.82 -9.69
N ALA A 5 36.91 17.67 -10.38
CA ALA A 5 36.16 17.29 -11.57
C ALA A 5 37.11 16.87 -12.71
N ARG A 6 38.19 17.65 -12.94
CA ARG A 6 39.22 17.34 -13.94
C ARG A 6 39.95 16.02 -13.64
N LEU A 7 40.18 15.73 -12.35
CA LEU A 7 40.81 14.49 -11.90
C LEU A 7 39.83 13.32 -11.71
N ARG A 8 38.53 13.51 -12.01
CA ARG A 8 37.46 12.51 -11.83
C ARG A 8 37.34 11.95 -10.40
N THR A 9 37.66 12.77 -9.41
CA THR A 9 37.58 12.43 -7.98
C THR A 9 36.46 13.17 -7.25
N ALA A 10 35.66 13.97 -7.97
CA ALA A 10 34.52 14.66 -7.39
C ALA A 10 33.42 13.66 -6.99
N LEU A 11 32.97 13.73 -5.74
CA LEU A 11 31.86 12.94 -5.21
C LEU A 11 30.67 13.86 -4.97
N ILE A 12 29.47 13.38 -5.31
CA ILE A 12 28.22 14.08 -5.09
C ILE A 12 27.52 13.42 -3.91
N PRO A 13 27.16 14.17 -2.86
CA PRO A 13 26.43 13.62 -1.71
C PRO A 13 25.01 13.24 -2.14
N LEU A 14 24.74 11.94 -2.26
CA LEU A 14 23.45 11.44 -2.75
C LEU A 14 22.29 11.79 -1.82
N ASP A 15 22.55 11.89 -0.51
CA ASP A 15 21.53 12.26 0.48
C ASP A 15 21.04 13.70 0.29
N GLU A 16 21.95 14.64 0.01
CA GLU A 16 21.60 16.03 -0.28
C GLU A 16 20.84 16.14 -1.60
N VAL A 17 21.29 15.42 -2.63
CA VAL A 17 20.60 15.36 -3.93
C VAL A 17 19.18 14.84 -3.76
N ARG A 18 19.01 13.78 -2.96
CA ARG A 18 17.69 13.20 -2.68
C ARG A 18 16.80 14.18 -1.91
N ALA A 19 17.32 14.83 -0.87
CA ALA A 19 16.57 15.79 -0.08
C ALA A 19 16.09 16.99 -0.91
N GLU A 20 16.93 17.49 -1.81
CA GLU A 20 16.57 18.58 -2.72
C GLU A 20 15.58 18.11 -3.81
N TRP A 21 15.78 16.91 -4.34
CA TRP A 21 14.86 16.29 -5.28
C TRP A 21 13.46 16.13 -4.67
N GLU A 22 13.35 15.65 -3.43
CA GLU A 22 12.08 15.46 -2.74
C GLU A 22 11.27 16.77 -2.60
N LYS A 23 11.94 17.92 -2.51
CA LYS A 23 11.31 19.24 -2.38
C LYS A 23 10.96 19.90 -3.72
N SER A 24 11.69 19.57 -4.78
CA SER A 24 11.60 20.23 -6.08
C SER A 24 10.84 19.38 -7.10
N SER A 25 11.54 18.54 -7.86
CA SER A 25 11.00 17.76 -8.99
C SER A 25 10.42 16.39 -8.59
N GLY A 26 10.68 15.96 -7.36
CA GLY A 26 10.28 14.66 -6.83
C GLY A 26 8.79 14.36 -6.94
N PRO A 27 7.88 15.26 -6.52
CA PRO A 27 6.44 15.04 -6.64
C PRO A 27 5.99 14.72 -8.08
N PHE A 28 6.52 15.43 -9.08
CA PHE A 28 6.20 15.17 -10.49
C PHE A 28 6.76 13.84 -10.99
N HIS A 29 7.98 13.47 -10.58
CA HIS A 29 8.55 12.18 -10.93
C HIS A 29 7.74 11.02 -10.31
N LYS A 30 7.33 11.17 -9.04
CA LYS A 30 6.47 10.20 -8.33
C LYS A 30 5.12 10.05 -9.03
N GLN A 31 4.50 11.16 -9.45
CA GLN A 31 3.26 11.14 -10.23
C GLN A 31 3.44 10.39 -11.56
N ARG A 32 4.50 10.67 -12.32
CA ARG A 32 4.77 9.98 -13.59
C ARG A 32 5.01 8.48 -13.41
N VAL A 33 5.73 8.09 -12.36
CA VAL A 33 5.94 6.67 -12.02
C VAL A 33 4.61 6.00 -11.64
N ALA A 34 3.79 6.65 -10.83
CA ALA A 34 2.47 6.14 -10.45
C ALA A 34 1.53 5.98 -11.65
N GLU A 35 1.56 6.93 -12.58
CA GLU A 35 0.82 6.87 -13.84
C GLU A 35 1.29 5.71 -14.72
N HIS A 36 2.61 5.57 -14.90
CA HIS A 36 3.21 4.46 -15.64
C HIS A 36 2.85 3.10 -15.04
N CYS A 37 2.87 3.00 -13.71
CA CYS A 37 2.48 1.79 -12.99
C CYS A 37 0.95 1.59 -12.91
N GLY A 38 0.14 2.44 -13.54
CA GLY A 38 -1.32 2.28 -13.61
C GLY A 38 -2.09 2.60 -12.32
N VAL A 39 -1.45 3.24 -11.32
CA VAL A 39 -2.05 3.55 -10.01
C VAL A 39 -3.30 4.42 -10.18
N PHE A 40 -3.19 5.52 -10.92
CA PHE A 40 -4.31 6.46 -11.11
C PHE A 40 -5.45 5.87 -11.94
N ARG A 41 -5.12 5.09 -12.98
CA ARG A 41 -6.10 4.37 -13.78
C ARG A 41 -6.96 3.46 -12.91
N ASP A 42 -6.32 2.69 -12.02
CA ASP A 42 -7.01 1.63 -11.28
C ASP A 42 -7.71 2.15 -10.02
N LEU A 43 -7.14 3.17 -9.35
CA LEU A 43 -7.69 3.72 -8.09
C LEU A 43 -8.62 4.91 -8.28
N PHE A 44 -8.37 5.75 -9.30
CA PHE A 44 -9.05 7.04 -9.49
C PHE A 44 -9.70 7.19 -10.88
N ARG A 45 -9.87 6.08 -11.62
CA ARG A 45 -10.43 6.06 -12.98
C ARG A 45 -9.73 7.02 -13.95
N GLY A 46 -8.42 7.19 -13.77
CA GLY A 46 -7.58 8.05 -14.60
C GLY A 46 -7.39 9.47 -14.09
N ALA A 47 -8.10 9.91 -13.05
CA ALA A 47 -7.81 11.19 -12.40
C ALA A 47 -6.45 11.09 -11.67
N THR A 48 -5.62 12.12 -11.83
CA THR A 48 -4.27 12.17 -11.28
C THR A 48 -4.12 13.27 -10.25
N PHE A 49 -3.22 13.08 -9.28
CA PHE A 49 -2.78 14.14 -8.38
C PHE A 49 -1.25 14.12 -8.23
N THR A 50 -0.69 15.24 -7.79
CA THR A 50 0.74 15.34 -7.51
C THR A 50 0.98 15.09 -6.01
N PRO A 51 1.76 14.07 -5.61
CA PRO A 51 2.01 13.76 -4.20
C PRO A 51 3.05 14.73 -3.60
N TRP A 52 2.58 15.90 -3.19
CA TRP A 52 3.40 16.95 -2.59
C TRP A 52 3.92 16.57 -1.20
N VAL A 53 3.15 15.77 -0.45
CA VAL A 53 3.55 15.30 0.87
C VAL A 53 4.39 14.04 0.72
N THR A 54 5.64 14.10 1.16
CA THR A 54 6.52 12.93 1.19
C THR A 54 6.05 11.97 2.28
N LEU A 55 5.38 10.91 1.84
CA LEU A 55 4.99 9.79 2.67
C LEU A 55 6.14 8.79 2.77
N ARG A 56 6.66 8.58 3.98
CA ARG A 56 7.69 7.59 4.29
C ARG A 56 7.04 6.40 4.97
N VAL A 57 7.26 5.21 4.42
CA VAL A 57 6.74 3.96 4.95
C VAL A 57 7.90 2.99 5.06
N GLU A 58 8.07 2.39 6.23
CA GLU A 58 9.21 1.57 6.59
C GLU A 58 8.73 0.33 7.34
N TYR A 59 9.01 -0.86 6.79
CA TYR A 59 8.76 -2.12 7.48
C TYR A 59 9.96 -2.48 8.33
N SER A 60 9.72 -2.84 9.59
CA SER A 60 10.76 -3.31 10.52
C SER A 60 10.72 -4.82 10.64
N GLN A 61 11.87 -5.46 10.48
CA GLN A 61 12.07 -6.89 10.73
C GLN A 61 12.58 -7.13 12.16
N GLU A 62 12.48 -8.37 12.64
CA GLU A 62 12.96 -8.77 13.97
C GLU A 62 14.47 -8.51 14.18
N ASP A 63 15.26 -8.55 13.10
CA ASP A 63 16.72 -8.33 13.12
C ASP A 63 17.13 -6.85 12.98
N GLU A 64 16.26 -5.90 13.35
CA GLU A 64 16.46 -4.44 13.22
C GLU A 64 16.70 -3.93 11.77
N HIS A 65 16.51 -4.79 10.76
CA HIS A 65 16.58 -4.38 9.37
C HIS A 65 15.31 -3.61 8.97
N VAL A 66 15.50 -2.42 8.38
CA VAL A 66 14.42 -1.57 7.88
C VAL A 66 14.30 -1.72 6.38
N VAL A 67 13.09 -2.04 5.91
CA VAL A 67 12.75 -2.16 4.49
C VAL A 67 11.91 -0.95 4.08
N PRO A 68 12.50 0.07 3.44
CA PRO A 68 11.76 1.26 3.02
C PRO A 68 10.87 0.96 1.79
N VAL A 69 9.69 1.56 1.78
CA VAL A 69 8.79 1.60 0.63
C VAL A 69 9.03 2.89 -0.14
N TYR A 70 9.29 2.77 -1.44
CA TYR A 70 9.47 3.87 -2.38
C TYR A 70 8.31 3.89 -3.38
N TYR A 71 8.62 3.79 -4.67
CA TYR A 71 7.68 3.97 -5.79
C TYR A 71 7.74 2.77 -6.73
N GLY A 72 7.50 1.59 -6.19
CA GLY A 72 7.43 0.31 -6.92
C GLY A 72 8.57 -0.67 -6.64
N ASN A 73 9.41 -0.44 -5.62
CA ASN A 73 10.41 -1.42 -5.20
C ASN A 73 9.76 -2.71 -4.69
N MET A 74 10.53 -3.80 -4.66
CA MET A 74 10.08 -5.08 -4.13
C MET A 74 10.07 -5.06 -2.61
N VAL A 75 8.98 -5.55 -2.02
CA VAL A 75 8.86 -5.90 -0.60
C VAL A 75 8.13 -7.23 -0.52
N THR A 76 8.71 -8.20 0.17
CA THR A 76 8.19 -9.55 0.31
C THR A 76 7.03 -9.60 1.33
N PRO A 77 6.12 -10.59 1.23
CA PRO A 77 5.10 -10.80 2.25
C PRO A 77 5.68 -11.00 3.65
N SER A 78 6.84 -11.67 3.74
CA SER A 78 7.58 -11.84 5.01
C SER A 78 8.01 -10.51 5.63
N GLU A 79 8.61 -9.61 4.83
CA GLU A 79 9.00 -8.26 5.28
C GLU A 79 7.78 -7.40 5.65
N ALA A 80 6.66 -7.60 4.96
CA ALA A 80 5.41 -6.88 5.21
C ALA A 80 4.45 -7.62 6.15
N SER A 81 4.95 -8.54 6.99
CA SER A 81 4.15 -9.36 7.90
C SER A 81 3.48 -8.57 9.03
N SER A 82 4.06 -7.43 9.41
CA SER A 82 3.56 -6.53 10.46
C SER A 82 3.27 -5.13 9.92
N PRO A 83 2.44 -4.31 10.60
CA PRO A 83 2.17 -2.93 10.17
C PRO A 83 3.48 -2.12 10.09
N PRO A 84 3.67 -1.30 9.05
CA PRO A 84 4.89 -0.49 8.91
C PRO A 84 4.85 0.75 9.83
N ALA A 85 6.03 1.30 10.10
CA ALA A 85 6.17 2.67 10.56
C ALA A 85 5.83 3.64 9.41
N VAL A 86 5.00 4.64 9.69
CA VAL A 86 4.58 5.64 8.70
C VAL A 86 4.86 7.03 9.24
N SER A 87 5.55 7.86 8.46
CA SER A 87 5.84 9.24 8.81
C SER A 87 5.65 10.18 7.63
N TYR A 88 5.23 11.40 7.93
CA TYR A 88 5.05 12.50 6.99
C TYR A 88 5.05 13.83 7.76
N GLU A 89 5.36 14.91 7.04
CA GLU A 89 5.26 16.27 7.58
C GLU A 89 3.79 16.71 7.64
N ALA A 90 3.38 17.24 8.79
CA ALA A 90 2.00 17.62 9.05
C ALA A 90 1.92 18.93 9.85
N ASP A 91 1.00 19.81 9.45
CA ASP A 91 0.73 21.06 10.16
C ASP A 91 0.08 20.78 11.53
N LYS A 92 0.36 21.60 12.54
CA LYS A 92 -0.28 21.47 13.85
C LYS A 92 -1.81 21.61 13.71
N GLY A 93 -2.55 20.63 14.25
CA GLY A 93 -4.02 20.62 14.21
C GLY A 93 -4.63 20.12 12.89
N SER A 94 -3.80 19.73 11.92
CA SER A 94 -4.28 19.06 10.70
C SER A 94 -4.77 17.64 10.99
N LEU A 95 -5.70 17.15 10.16
CA LEU A 95 -6.24 15.80 10.23
C LEU A 95 -5.92 15.05 8.94
N TRP A 96 -5.64 13.75 9.05
CA TRP A 96 -5.22 12.93 7.93
C TRP A 96 -5.89 11.56 7.93
N THR A 97 -5.95 10.94 6.75
CA THR A 97 -6.37 9.55 6.58
C THR A 97 -5.31 8.78 5.79
N LEU A 98 -4.91 7.63 6.31
CA LEU A 98 -3.98 6.69 5.69
C LEU A 98 -4.74 5.46 5.19
N LEU A 99 -4.50 5.07 3.95
CA LEU A 99 -5.14 3.95 3.28
C LEU A 99 -4.08 3.06 2.61
N LEU A 100 -4.14 1.75 2.85
CA LEU A 100 -3.38 0.73 2.11
C LEU A 100 -4.33 -0.17 1.33
N THR A 101 -4.14 -0.27 0.02
CA THR A 101 -4.97 -1.10 -0.86
C THR A 101 -4.14 -1.89 -1.87
N ASN A 102 -4.69 -3.02 -2.33
CA ASN A 102 -4.11 -3.86 -3.37
C ASN A 102 -5.10 -4.02 -4.54
N PRO A 103 -4.85 -3.38 -5.70
CA PRO A 103 -5.70 -3.51 -6.88
C PRO A 103 -5.55 -4.82 -7.64
N ASP A 104 -4.50 -5.60 -7.38
CA ASP A 104 -4.17 -6.78 -8.20
C ASP A 104 -4.62 -8.11 -7.57
N GLY A 105 -4.94 -8.14 -6.27
CA GLY A 105 -5.13 -9.39 -5.52
C GLY A 105 -6.56 -9.83 -5.27
N HIS A 106 -7.55 -9.13 -5.81
CA HIS A 106 -8.94 -9.52 -5.58
C HIS A 106 -9.26 -10.84 -6.29
N LEU A 107 -9.63 -11.86 -5.51
CA LEU A 107 -9.66 -13.25 -5.98
C LEU A 107 -10.90 -13.59 -6.83
N ARG A 108 -11.98 -12.81 -6.71
CA ARG A 108 -13.30 -13.14 -7.28
C ARG A 108 -13.82 -12.13 -8.32
N ASP A 109 -13.29 -10.92 -8.32
CA ASP A 109 -13.73 -9.81 -9.17
C ASP A 109 -12.49 -9.00 -9.54
N THR A 110 -12.29 -8.76 -10.84
CA THR A 110 -11.14 -8.07 -11.40
C THR A 110 -11.17 -6.55 -11.22
N HIS A 111 -12.31 -5.96 -10.88
CA HIS A 111 -12.46 -4.50 -10.74
C HIS A 111 -12.38 -4.02 -9.29
N SER A 112 -12.63 -4.95 -8.36
CA SER A 112 -12.57 -4.73 -6.92
C SER A 112 -11.14 -4.79 -6.40
N LYS A 113 -10.87 -4.09 -5.29
CA LYS A 113 -9.60 -4.14 -4.57
C LYS A 113 -9.80 -4.74 -3.20
N TYR A 114 -8.72 -5.16 -2.56
CA TYR A 114 -8.74 -5.40 -1.11
C TYR A 114 -8.23 -4.20 -0.33
N LEU A 115 -8.94 -3.89 0.75
CA LEU A 115 -8.51 -2.96 1.79
C LEU A 115 -7.62 -3.70 2.77
N HIS A 116 -6.36 -3.28 2.86
CA HIS A 116 -5.38 -3.87 3.77
C HIS A 116 -5.28 -3.09 5.07
N TRP A 117 -5.36 -1.76 5.03
CA TRP A 117 -5.28 -0.93 6.23
C TRP A 117 -6.00 0.40 6.01
N LEU A 118 -6.72 0.89 7.02
CA LEU A 118 -7.37 2.19 6.99
C LEU A 118 -7.36 2.82 8.39
N VAL A 119 -6.63 3.93 8.52
CA VAL A 119 -6.55 4.75 9.73
C VAL A 119 -7.02 6.15 9.39
N THR A 120 -7.97 6.68 10.16
CA THR A 120 -8.70 7.91 9.84
C THR A 120 -8.61 8.95 10.94
N ASN A 121 -8.85 10.22 10.62
CA ASN A 121 -8.82 11.32 11.58
C ASN A 121 -7.53 11.35 12.42
N ILE A 122 -6.38 11.05 11.78
CA ILE A 122 -5.05 11.07 12.38
C ILE A 122 -4.70 12.53 12.73
N PRO A 123 -4.46 12.87 14.00
CA PRO A 123 -4.07 14.22 14.38
C PRO A 123 -2.59 14.46 14.07
N GLY A 124 -2.30 15.44 13.21
CA GLY A 124 -0.94 15.72 12.75
C GLY A 124 -0.35 14.50 12.05
N ASN A 125 0.75 13.96 12.58
CA ASN A 125 1.41 12.77 12.06
C ASN A 125 1.37 11.56 13.02
N ASP A 126 0.56 11.64 14.08
CA ASP A 126 0.45 10.57 15.09
C ASP A 126 -0.57 9.50 14.65
N ILE A 127 -0.09 8.55 13.84
CA ILE A 127 -0.89 7.43 13.33
C ILE A 127 -1.61 6.68 14.46
N GLN A 128 -0.98 6.52 15.62
CA GLN A 128 -1.53 5.73 16.74
C GLN A 128 -2.72 6.41 17.40
N SER A 129 -2.76 7.74 17.39
CA SER A 129 -3.92 8.53 17.85
C SER A 129 -5.06 8.61 16.82
N GLY A 130 -4.85 8.11 15.60
CA GLY A 130 -5.89 7.96 14.59
C GLY A 130 -6.90 6.86 14.96
N LYS A 131 -8.08 6.90 14.33
CA LYS A 131 -9.07 5.84 14.47
C LYS A 131 -8.81 4.77 13.41
N GLU A 132 -8.39 3.59 13.84
CA GLU A 132 -8.25 2.42 12.96
C GLU A 132 -9.65 1.88 12.60
N ILE A 133 -10.04 2.07 11.33
CA ILE A 133 -11.34 1.66 10.77
C ILE A 133 -11.25 0.26 10.17
N CYS A 134 -10.07 -0.10 9.67
CA CYS A 134 -9.75 -1.44 9.18
C CYS A 134 -8.31 -1.77 9.56
N HIS A 135 -8.12 -2.74 10.47
CA HIS A 135 -6.81 -3.17 10.91
C HIS A 135 -5.96 -3.73 9.76
N TYR A 136 -4.64 -3.61 9.94
CA TYR A 136 -3.65 -4.08 8.98
C TYR A 136 -3.83 -5.57 8.66
N LEU A 137 -3.87 -5.91 7.38
CA LEU A 137 -3.78 -7.28 6.88
C LEU A 137 -2.51 -7.41 6.05
N PRO A 138 -1.60 -8.35 6.38
CA PRO A 138 -0.38 -8.56 5.62
C PRO A 138 -0.67 -8.88 4.15
N PRO A 139 0.26 -8.61 3.22
CA PRO A 139 0.16 -9.05 1.83
C PRO A 139 -0.04 -10.56 1.72
N PHE A 140 -0.93 -10.99 0.82
CA PHE A 140 -1.16 -12.41 0.49
C PHE A 140 -1.27 -12.65 -1.03
N PRO A 141 -0.29 -12.21 -1.84
CA PRO A 141 -0.29 -12.49 -3.27
C PRO A 141 -0.32 -14.01 -3.51
N ALA A 142 -1.28 -14.49 -4.30
CA ALA A 142 -1.41 -15.92 -4.57
C ALA A 142 -0.27 -16.42 -5.47
N MET A 143 0.14 -17.68 -5.30
CA MET A 143 1.19 -18.25 -6.15
C MET A 143 0.73 -18.27 -7.61
N GLY A 144 1.60 -17.79 -8.51
CA GLY A 144 1.33 -17.74 -9.94
C GLY A 144 0.50 -16.55 -10.42
N THR A 145 0.13 -15.59 -9.55
CA THR A 145 -0.55 -14.35 -9.98
C THR A 145 0.40 -13.20 -10.31
N GLY A 146 1.71 -13.41 -10.14
CA GLY A 146 2.76 -12.44 -10.48
C GLY A 146 2.97 -11.38 -9.40
N TYR A 147 3.31 -10.17 -9.82
CA TYR A 147 3.60 -9.04 -8.94
C TYR A 147 2.33 -8.24 -8.65
N HIS A 148 2.07 -8.01 -7.37
CA HIS A 148 0.93 -7.25 -6.88
C HIS A 148 1.41 -5.90 -6.34
N ARG A 149 0.73 -4.82 -6.71
CA ARG A 149 1.03 -3.48 -6.21
C ARG A 149 0.31 -3.25 -4.89
N PHE A 150 1.02 -2.80 -3.88
CA PHE A 150 0.45 -2.38 -2.60
C PHE A 150 0.65 -0.89 -2.46
N ILE A 151 -0.46 -0.16 -2.40
CA ILE A 151 -0.48 1.29 -2.60
C ILE A 151 -0.94 1.96 -1.30
N PHE A 152 -0.05 2.75 -0.71
CA PHE A 152 -0.35 3.68 0.37
C PHE A 152 -0.80 5.02 -0.20
N LEU A 153 -1.96 5.47 0.24
CA LEU A 153 -2.51 6.79 -0.03
C LEU A 153 -2.64 7.56 1.28
N LEU A 154 -2.18 8.81 1.27
CA LEU A 154 -2.35 9.74 2.37
C LEU A 154 -3.27 10.88 1.90
N PHE A 155 -4.35 11.10 2.63
CA PHE A 155 -5.31 12.17 2.38
C PHE A 155 -5.20 13.22 3.48
N LYS A 156 -5.14 14.50 3.11
CA LYS A 156 -5.31 15.63 4.03
C LYS A 156 -6.80 15.89 4.19
N GLN A 157 -7.26 16.04 5.43
CA GLN A 157 -8.65 16.37 5.73
C GLN A 157 -8.78 17.85 6.11
N ASP A 158 -9.78 18.53 5.56
CA ASP A 158 -10.07 19.92 5.91
C ASP A 158 -10.85 20.04 7.23
N ARG A 159 -11.50 18.94 7.63
CA ARG A 159 -12.28 18.82 8.86
C ARG A 159 -12.32 17.37 9.32
N ARG A 160 -12.83 17.13 10.52
CA ARG A 160 -13.11 15.78 11.01
C ARG A 160 -14.20 15.15 10.15
N VAL A 161 -13.97 13.92 9.70
CA VAL A 161 -14.89 13.18 8.82
C VAL A 161 -15.48 12.00 9.59
N ASP A 162 -16.77 11.72 9.38
CA ASP A 162 -17.41 10.53 9.93
C ASP A 162 -17.24 9.33 8.98
N PHE A 163 -16.56 8.30 9.46
CA PHE A 163 -16.29 7.04 8.75
C PHE A 163 -17.13 5.89 9.31
N SER A 164 -18.24 6.16 10.00
CA SER A 164 -19.11 5.17 10.64
C SER A 164 -19.54 4.04 9.69
N GLU A 165 -19.89 4.36 8.45
CA GLU A 165 -20.26 3.38 7.41
C GLU A 165 -19.08 2.60 6.82
N ASP A 166 -17.85 3.09 7.00
CA ASP A 166 -16.63 2.47 6.48
C ASP A 166 -16.00 1.50 7.49
N VAL A 167 -16.52 1.42 8.72
CA VAL A 167 -16.03 0.54 9.79
C VAL A 167 -16.06 -0.92 9.39
N ARG A 168 -14.96 -1.62 9.67
CA ARG A 168 -14.85 -3.08 9.57
C ARG A 168 -14.75 -3.67 10.98
N PRO A 169 -15.19 -4.93 11.19
CA PRO A 169 -15.00 -5.59 12.48
C PRO A 169 -13.51 -5.75 12.78
N THR A 170 -13.17 -5.92 14.06
CA THR A 170 -11.78 -6.16 14.49
C THR A 170 -11.74 -7.46 15.31
N PRO A 171 -11.06 -8.53 14.84
CA PRO A 171 -10.38 -8.65 13.55
C PRO A 171 -11.33 -8.96 12.37
N CYS A 172 -11.22 -8.22 11.28
CA CYS A 172 -11.82 -8.51 9.97
C CYS A 172 -10.90 -9.41 9.10
N HIS A 173 -11.12 -10.72 9.12
CA HIS A 173 -10.48 -11.64 8.16
C HIS A 173 -11.36 -11.96 6.94
N SER A 174 -12.61 -11.49 6.92
CA SER A 174 -13.51 -11.71 5.78
C SER A 174 -13.07 -10.91 4.55
N LEU A 175 -12.64 -11.62 3.50
CA LEU A 175 -12.26 -10.99 2.22
C LEU A 175 -13.43 -10.21 1.59
N LYS A 176 -14.68 -10.68 1.76
CA LYS A 176 -15.88 -9.97 1.28
C LYS A 176 -16.04 -8.60 1.95
N MET A 177 -15.75 -8.50 3.24
CA MET A 177 -15.79 -7.23 3.97
C MET A 177 -14.60 -6.34 3.62
N ARG A 178 -13.47 -6.92 3.23
CA ARG A 178 -12.29 -6.18 2.74
C ARG A 178 -12.38 -5.78 1.27
N THR A 179 -13.36 -6.26 0.51
CA THR A 179 -13.66 -5.76 -0.83
C THR A 179 -13.92 -4.25 -0.77
N PHE A 180 -13.20 -3.49 -1.56
CA PHE A 180 -13.13 -2.04 -1.45
C PHE A 180 -12.91 -1.36 -2.81
N SER A 181 -13.46 -0.15 -2.95
CA SER A 181 -13.30 0.72 -4.10
C SER A 181 -12.78 2.08 -3.63
N THR A 182 -11.50 2.35 -3.91
CA THR A 182 -10.85 3.64 -3.57
C THR A 182 -11.57 4.82 -4.21
N PHE A 183 -12.04 4.65 -5.45
CA PHE A 183 -12.78 5.69 -6.16
C PHE A 183 -14.08 6.06 -5.44
N ASP A 184 -14.87 5.07 -5.04
CA ASP A 184 -16.16 5.32 -4.37
C ASP A 184 -15.95 5.87 -2.96
N PHE A 185 -14.95 5.36 -2.24
CA PHE A 185 -14.55 5.89 -0.94
C PHE A 185 -14.13 7.37 -1.03
N TYR A 186 -13.28 7.71 -2.00
CA TYR A 186 -12.83 9.09 -2.18
C TYR A 186 -14.00 9.99 -2.57
N ARG A 187 -14.79 9.60 -3.57
CA ARG A 187 -15.96 10.37 -4.04
C ARG A 187 -16.97 10.66 -2.92
N LYS A 188 -17.16 9.73 -1.98
CA LYS A 188 -18.06 9.93 -0.83
C LYS A 188 -17.58 11.05 0.10
N HIS A 189 -16.27 11.26 0.19
CA HIS A 189 -15.63 12.14 1.17
C HIS A 189 -14.82 13.28 0.53
N GLU A 190 -14.98 13.52 -0.78
CA GLU A 190 -14.16 14.46 -1.55
C GLU A 190 -14.32 15.92 -1.09
N ASP A 191 -15.50 16.27 -0.55
CA ASP A 191 -15.80 17.59 0.03
C ASP A 191 -15.06 17.88 1.35
N ALA A 192 -14.34 16.91 1.90
CA ALA A 192 -13.64 17.05 3.17
C ALA A 192 -12.21 16.49 3.15
N MET A 193 -11.78 15.84 2.06
CA MET A 193 -10.49 15.20 1.95
C MET A 193 -9.86 15.39 0.57
N THR A 194 -8.54 15.56 0.54
CA THR A 194 -7.76 15.69 -0.70
C THR A 194 -6.56 14.73 -0.68
N PRO A 195 -6.27 13.99 -1.77
CA PRO A 195 -5.07 13.15 -1.85
C PRO A 195 -3.81 14.02 -1.80
N ALA A 196 -2.88 13.67 -0.92
CA ALA A 196 -1.71 14.50 -0.61
C ALA A 196 -0.39 13.74 -0.73
N GLY A 197 -0.37 12.45 -0.38
CA GLY A 197 0.81 11.60 -0.41
C GLY A 197 0.53 10.25 -1.06
N LEU A 198 1.59 9.65 -1.61
CA LEU A 198 1.56 8.36 -2.29
C LEU A 198 2.89 7.64 -2.05
N ALA A 199 2.82 6.35 -1.74
CA ALA A 199 3.95 5.42 -1.77
C ALA A 199 3.43 4.04 -2.18
N PHE A 200 4.22 3.23 -2.87
CA PHE A 200 3.78 1.88 -3.23
C PHE A 200 4.96 0.93 -3.44
N PHE A 201 4.70 -0.35 -3.24
CA PHE A 201 5.67 -1.42 -3.49
C PHE A 201 5.04 -2.52 -4.34
N GLN A 202 5.89 -3.38 -4.89
CA GLN A 202 5.51 -4.62 -5.55
C GLN A 202 5.79 -5.80 -4.62
N CYS A 203 4.84 -6.73 -4.59
CA CYS A 203 4.90 -7.90 -3.73
C CYS A 203 4.62 -9.15 -4.57
N GLN A 204 5.44 -10.18 -4.41
CA GLN A 204 5.26 -11.48 -5.03
C GLN A 204 5.06 -12.53 -3.96
N TRP A 205 4.40 -13.64 -4.30
CA TRP A 205 4.28 -14.79 -3.43
C TRP A 205 5.62 -15.22 -2.83
N ASP A 206 5.60 -15.54 -1.53
CA ASP A 206 6.63 -16.27 -0.82
C ASP A 206 5.98 -17.39 0.04
N SER A 207 6.80 -18.21 0.70
CA SER A 207 6.31 -19.31 1.51
C SER A 207 5.44 -18.88 2.71
N CYS A 208 5.61 -17.66 3.22
CA CYS A 208 4.87 -17.14 4.37
C CYS A 208 3.40 -16.81 4.03
N VAL A 209 3.07 -16.60 2.76
CA VAL A 209 1.68 -16.40 2.33
C VAL A 209 0.78 -17.60 2.67
N SER A 210 1.33 -18.81 2.66
CA SER A 210 0.61 -20.02 3.07
C SER A 210 0.09 -19.91 4.50
N TRP A 211 0.88 -19.32 5.41
CA TRP A 211 0.47 -19.06 6.78
C TRP A 211 -0.71 -18.09 6.85
N VAL A 212 -0.71 -17.02 6.05
CA VAL A 212 -1.81 -16.05 5.99
C VAL A 212 -3.13 -16.70 5.53
N PHE A 213 -3.11 -17.54 4.49
CA PHE A 213 -4.30 -18.23 4.02
C PHE A 213 -4.88 -19.22 5.05
N HIS A 214 -4.01 -20.02 5.67
CA HIS A 214 -4.44 -21.06 6.61
C HIS A 214 -4.86 -20.51 7.98
N GLN A 215 -4.08 -19.58 8.54
CA GLN A 215 -4.29 -19.11 9.91
C GLN A 215 -5.21 -17.90 9.98
N LEU A 216 -5.07 -16.93 9.07
CA LEU A 216 -5.85 -15.70 9.12
C LEU A 216 -7.14 -15.81 8.33
N LEU A 217 -7.09 -16.31 7.10
CA LEU A 217 -8.26 -16.30 6.20
C LEU A 217 -9.15 -17.54 6.34
N SER A 218 -8.67 -18.63 6.94
CA SER A 218 -9.38 -19.93 7.02
C SER A 218 -9.89 -20.44 5.67
N GLU A 219 -9.23 -20.04 4.57
CA GLU A 219 -9.60 -20.38 3.20
C GLU A 219 -8.63 -21.44 2.64
N LYS A 220 -9.13 -22.36 1.80
CA LYS A 220 -8.28 -23.32 1.10
C LYS A 220 -7.51 -22.63 -0.02
N TRP A 221 -6.27 -23.04 -0.22
CA TRP A 221 -5.34 -22.45 -1.19
C TRP A 221 -5.89 -22.46 -2.63
N PRO A 222 -5.96 -21.30 -3.32
CA PRO A 222 -6.32 -21.28 -4.73
C PRO A 222 -5.11 -21.66 -5.60
N VAL A 223 -5.03 -22.91 -6.06
CA VAL A 223 -4.06 -23.30 -7.11
C VAL A 223 -4.61 -22.83 -8.47
N ARG A 224 -3.93 -21.88 -9.11
CA ARG A 224 -4.14 -21.61 -10.55
C ARG A 224 -3.16 -22.45 -11.35
N GLY A 225 -3.66 -23.42 -12.12
CA GLY A 225 -2.86 -24.14 -13.10
C GLY A 225 -2.44 -23.23 -14.25
N ALA A 226 -1.41 -23.62 -15.01
CA ALA A 226 -0.80 -22.87 -16.11
C ALA A 226 -1.72 -22.56 -17.33
N GLY A 227 -3.05 -22.64 -17.17
CA GLY A 227 -4.07 -22.38 -18.20
C GLY A 227 -5.18 -21.41 -17.77
N GLY A 228 -5.00 -20.62 -16.72
CA GLY A 228 -5.92 -19.53 -16.35
C GLY A 228 -7.23 -19.95 -15.64
N ALA A 229 -7.51 -21.25 -15.52
CA ALA A 229 -8.63 -21.76 -14.73
C ALA A 229 -8.20 -22.09 -13.28
N VAL A 230 -9.07 -21.76 -12.32
CA VAL A 230 -8.97 -22.20 -10.93
C VAL A 230 -9.41 -23.65 -10.87
N THR A 231 -8.51 -24.56 -10.50
CA THR A 231 -8.83 -25.98 -10.31
C THR A 231 -8.55 -26.38 -8.86
N GLN A 232 -9.49 -27.07 -8.23
CA GLN A 232 -9.29 -27.65 -6.89
C GLN A 232 -8.17 -28.71 -6.93
N PRO A 233 -7.19 -28.68 -6.02
CA PRO A 233 -6.19 -29.73 -5.95
C PRO A 233 -6.70 -30.92 -5.12
N TRP A 234 -6.69 -32.09 -5.76
CA TRP A 234 -6.66 -33.45 -5.21
C TRP A 234 -7.74 -33.83 -4.19
N GLY A 235 -8.74 -34.57 -4.69
CA GLY A 235 -9.64 -35.34 -3.85
C GLY A 235 -8.86 -36.39 -3.04
N GLU A 236 -9.18 -36.44 -1.76
CA GLU A 236 -8.87 -37.57 -0.89
C GLU A 236 -9.25 -38.88 -1.61
N ALA A 237 -8.28 -39.77 -1.76
CA ALA A 237 -8.56 -41.16 -2.10
C ALA A 237 -9.33 -41.78 -0.93
N GLN A 238 -10.65 -41.71 -0.97
CA GLN A 238 -11.54 -42.55 -0.16
C GLN A 238 -11.95 -43.78 -0.97
N GLY A 239 -11.33 -44.91 -0.61
CA GLY A 239 -11.96 -46.24 -0.59
C GLY A 239 -12.13 -47.00 -1.90
N ARG A 240 -11.36 -48.08 -2.07
CA ARG A 240 -11.80 -49.47 -1.86
C ARG A 240 -10.59 -50.39 -1.70
#